data_AF-A0A067QLC8-F1
#
_entry.id   AF-A0A067QLC8-F1
#
_cell.length_a   1.000
_cell.length_b   1.000
_cell.length_c   1.000
_cell.angle_alpha   90.00
_cell.angle_beta   90.00
_cell.angle_gamma   90.00
#
_symmetry.space_group_name_H-M   'P 1'
#
loop_
_entity.id
_entity.type
_entity.pdbx_description
1 polymer ?
#
loop_
_entity_poly.entity_id
_entity_poly.type
_entity_poly.pdbx_seq_one_letter_code
_entity_poly.pdbx_strand_id
1 'polypeptide(L)'
;MKRIPRKAWITQAMLDKMDKRRRWKNINSEEGREKYQRLNNELRRETDKVREDYINEVCDEIMTLQRIGRYDLMYAKVKELGWKENNGIRTLQIEDPSGKIVSDQN
;
A
#
# COMPACT_ATOMS: atom_id res chain seq x y z
N MET A 1 7.98 -5.29 -23.17
CA MET A 1 7.28 -5.97 -22.06
C MET A 1 6.72 -4.90 -21.13
N LYS A 2 5.39 -4.85 -20.91
CA LYS A 2 4.79 -3.86 -19.99
C LYS A 2 5.19 -4.23 -18.55
N ARG A 3 5.60 -3.25 -17.75
CA ARG A 3 5.93 -3.49 -16.34
C ARG A 3 4.66 -3.72 -15.54
N ILE A 4 4.64 -4.78 -14.74
CA ILE A 4 3.53 -5.07 -13.85
C ILE A 4 3.64 -4.12 -12.64
N PRO A 5 2.58 -3.33 -12.34
CA PRO A 5 2.56 -2.48 -11.17
C PRO A 5 2.63 -3.31 -9.87
N ARG A 6 3.41 -2.84 -8.89
CA ARG A 6 3.52 -3.52 -7.58
C ARG A 6 2.34 -3.27 -6.66
N LYS A 7 1.57 -2.20 -6.90
CA LYS A 7 0.41 -1.79 -6.11
C LYS A 7 -0.72 -1.43 -7.06
N ALA A 8 -1.96 -1.67 -6.64
CA ALA A 8 -3.15 -1.47 -7.46
C ALA A 8 -3.31 -0.01 -7.95
N TRP A 9 -2.91 0.96 -7.15
CA TRP A 9 -3.00 2.39 -7.49
C TRP A 9 -1.89 2.89 -8.44
N ILE A 10 -0.89 2.07 -8.76
CA ILE A 10 0.19 2.50 -9.67
C ILE A 10 -0.28 2.30 -11.11
N THR A 11 -0.39 3.40 -11.86
CA THR A 11 -0.79 3.36 -13.28
C THR A 11 0.39 3.11 -14.21
N GLN A 12 0.13 2.62 -15.42
CA GLN A 12 1.16 2.46 -16.44
C GLN A 12 1.82 3.79 -16.82
N ALA A 13 1.06 4.89 -16.82
CA ALA A 13 1.57 6.23 -17.10
C ALA A 13 2.63 6.67 -16.06
N MET A 14 2.43 6.34 -14.79
CA MET A 14 3.41 6.60 -13.73
C MET A 14 4.69 5.79 -13.94
N LEU A 15 4.57 4.52 -14.34
CA LEU A 15 5.73 3.68 -14.65
C LEU A 15 6.53 4.24 -15.84
N ASP A 16 5.84 4.72 -16.87
CA ASP A 16 6.48 5.32 -18.04
C ASP A 16 7.20 6.63 -17.66
N LYS A 17 6.60 7.45 -16.78
CA LYS A 17 7.26 8.65 -16.23
C LYS A 17 8.45 8.31 -15.34
N MET A 18 8.39 7.24 -14.54
CA MET A 18 9.52 6.74 -13.76
C MET A 18 10.70 6.35 -14.67
N ASP A 19 10.42 5.69 -15.80
CA ASP A 19 11.45 5.30 -16.77
C ASP A 19 12.02 6.52 -17.50
N LYS A 20 11.18 7.49 -17.89
CA LYS A 20 11.64 8.79 -18.43
C LYS A 20 12.57 9.50 -17.45
N ARG A 21 12.18 9.63 -16.18
CA ARG A 21 13.01 10.23 -15.12
C ARG A 21 14.35 9.49 -14.97
N ARG A 22 14.33 8.15 -15.02
CA ARG A 22 15.54 7.33 -14.87
C ARG A 22 16.57 7.60 -15.97
N ARG A 23 16.15 7.93 -17.19
CA ARG A 23 17.04 8.29 -18.31
C ARG A 23 17.82 9.58 -18.03
N TRP A 24 17.21 10.55 -17.37
CA TRP A 24 17.84 11.85 -17.08
C TRP A 24 18.69 11.88 -15.80
N LYS A 25 18.58 10.87 -14.92
CA LYS A 25 19.22 10.86 -13.59
C LYS A 25 20.75 11.05 -13.63
N ASN A 26 21.41 10.51 -14.66
CA ASN A 26 22.87 10.52 -14.77
C ASN A 26 23.41 11.47 -15.85
N ILE A 27 22.53 12.24 -16.50
CA ILE A 27 22.93 13.20 -17.53
C ILE A 27 23.37 14.49 -16.81
N ASN A 28 24.67 14.72 -16.74
CA ASN A 28 25.26 15.76 -15.89
C ASN A 28 25.32 17.17 -16.54
N SER A 29 24.67 17.35 -17.70
CA SER A 29 24.43 18.67 -18.31
C SER A 29 23.37 19.45 -17.53
N GLU A 30 23.38 20.78 -17.64
CA GLU A 30 22.36 21.67 -17.07
C GLU A 30 20.93 21.28 -17.50
N GLU A 31 20.70 21.12 -18.81
CA GLU A 31 19.41 20.67 -19.37
C GLU A 31 18.97 19.31 -18.78
N GLY A 32 19.93 18.40 -18.58
CA GLY A 32 19.68 17.10 -17.97
C GLY A 32 19.20 17.20 -16.52
N ARG A 33 19.81 18.09 -15.73
CA ARG A 33 19.40 18.38 -14.34
C ARG A 33 18.01 19.01 -14.29
N GLU A 34 17.75 20.00 -15.14
CA GLU A 34 16.43 20.65 -15.22
C GLU A 34 15.31 19.67 -15.59
N LYS A 35 15.53 18.85 -16.64
CA LYS A 35 14.57 17.82 -17.05
C LYS A 35 14.34 16.77 -15.97
N TYR A 36 15.40 16.34 -15.28
CA TYR A 36 15.27 15.42 -14.16
C TYR A 36 14.44 16.02 -13.03
N GLN A 37 14.74 17.25 -12.61
CA GLN A 37 14.02 17.93 -11.53
C GLN A 37 12.54 18.10 -11.86
N ARG A 38 12.23 18.58 -13.08
CA ARG A 38 10.86 18.74 -13.56
C ARG A 38 10.11 17.42 -13.53
N LEU A 39 10.65 16.36 -14.17
CA LEU A 39 10.01 15.05 -14.21
C LEU A 39 9.86 14.42 -12.82
N ASN A 40 10.82 14.64 -11.92
CA ASN A 40 10.75 14.12 -10.56
C ASN A 40 9.64 14.82 -9.75
N ASN A 41 9.50 16.13 -9.89
CA ASN A 41 8.45 16.90 -9.22
C ASN A 41 7.06 16.58 -9.77
N GLU A 42 6.92 16.48 -11.09
CA GLU A 42 5.67 16.06 -11.74
C GLU A 42 5.26 14.65 -11.27
N LEU A 43 6.19 13.69 -11.33
CA LEU A 43 5.93 12.32 -10.88
C LEU A 43 5.57 12.26 -9.39
N ARG A 44 6.24 13.06 -8.54
CA ARG A 44 5.93 13.11 -7.10
C ARG A 44 4.49 13.59 -6.86
N ARG A 45 4.12 14.72 -7.45
CA ARG A 45 2.76 15.29 -7.31
C ARG A 45 1.68 14.34 -7.81
N GLU A 46 1.90 13.71 -8.97
CA GLU A 46 0.96 12.74 -9.52
C GLU A 46 0.85 11.49 -8.65
N THR A 47 1.99 10.99 -8.13
CA THR A 47 2.02 9.84 -7.23
C THR A 47 1.27 10.13 -5.94
N ASP A 48 1.52 11.29 -5.35
CA ASP A 48 0.88 11.71 -4.10
C ASP A 48 -0.64 11.80 -4.29
N LYS A 49 -1.09 12.45 -5.37
CA LYS A 49 -2.51 12.56 -5.72
C LYS A 49 -3.16 11.19 -5.94
N VAL A 50 -2.61 10.35 -6.81
CA VAL A 50 -3.20 9.04 -7.13
C VAL A 50 -3.25 8.13 -5.91
N ARG A 51 -2.23 8.23 -5.03
CA ARG A 51 -2.23 7.49 -3.77
C ARG A 51 -3.32 7.98 -2.82
N GLU A 52 -3.50 9.29 -2.70
CA GLU A 52 -4.53 9.90 -1.85
C GLU A 52 -5.93 9.53 -2.36
N ASP A 53 -6.17 9.68 -3.66
CA ASP A 53 -7.44 9.29 -4.31
C ASP A 53 -7.77 7.82 -4.02
N TYR A 54 -6.80 6.91 -4.19
CA TYR A 54 -6.98 5.49 -3.87
C TYR A 54 -7.31 5.23 -2.39
N ILE A 55 -6.64 5.93 -1.47
CA ILE A 55 -6.91 5.78 -0.04
C ILE A 55 -8.33 6.26 0.28
N ASN A 56 -8.74 7.40 -0.28
CA ASN A 56 -10.08 7.95 -0.08
C ASN A 56 -11.16 6.99 -0.61
N GLU A 57 -10.99 6.45 -1.82
CA GLU A 57 -11.91 5.46 -2.39
C GLU A 57 -12.06 4.22 -1.50
N VAL A 58 -10.95 3.69 -1.00
CA VAL A 58 -10.94 2.53 -0.09
C VAL A 58 -11.63 2.87 1.24
N CYS A 59 -11.38 4.04 1.80
CA CYS A 59 -12.04 4.51 3.01
C CYS A 59 -13.55 4.65 2.81
N ASP A 60 -13.98 5.22 1.68
CA ASP A 60 -15.39 5.39 1.32
C ASP A 60 -16.09 4.03 1.13
N GLU A 61 -15.42 3.05 0.55
CA GLU A 61 -15.92 1.67 0.43
C GLU A 61 -16.13 1.06 1.83
N ILE A 62 -15.14 1.16 2.72
CA ILE A 62 -15.23 0.66 4.09
C ILE A 62 -16.37 1.34 4.86
N MET A 63 -16.47 2.67 4.79
CA MET A 63 -17.55 3.43 5.43
C MET A 63 -18.93 3.05 4.88
N THR A 64 -19.02 2.80 3.57
CA THR A 64 -20.27 2.35 2.94
C THR A 64 -20.67 0.96 3.45
N LEU A 65 -19.73 0.02 3.52
CA LEU A 65 -19.96 -1.34 4.05
C LEU A 65 -20.41 -1.30 5.51
N GLN A 66 -19.78 -0.45 6.32
CA GLN A 66 -20.21 -0.21 7.71
C GLN A 66 -21.65 0.33 7.77
N ARG A 67 -21.98 1.34 6.96
CA ARG A 67 -23.30 1.98 6.94
C ARG A 67 -24.43 1.01 6.59
N ILE A 68 -24.18 0.07 5.68
CA ILE A 68 -25.16 -0.95 5.26
C ILE A 68 -25.14 -2.21 6.15
N GLY A 69 -24.33 -2.24 7.22
CA GLY A 69 -24.23 -3.37 8.14
C GLY A 69 -23.47 -4.60 7.60
N ARG A 70 -22.76 -4.48 6.47
CA ARG A 70 -21.97 -5.56 5.86
C ARG A 70 -20.57 -5.64 6.46
N TYR A 71 -20.53 -5.90 7.76
CA TYR A 71 -19.28 -5.99 8.52
C TYR A 71 -18.36 -7.12 8.03
N ASP A 72 -18.94 -8.23 7.54
CA ASP A 72 -18.21 -9.34 6.91
C ASP A 72 -17.30 -8.85 5.77
N LEU A 73 -17.88 -8.06 4.86
CA LEU A 73 -17.15 -7.49 3.72
C LEU A 73 -16.21 -6.37 4.17
N MET A 74 -16.63 -5.56 5.15
CA MET A 74 -15.79 -4.48 5.70
C MET A 74 -14.47 -5.04 6.25
N TYR A 75 -14.53 -6.11 7.06
CA TYR A 75 -13.33 -6.76 7.60
C TYR A 75 -12.50 -7.46 6.51
N ALA A 76 -13.15 -8.08 5.52
CA ALA A 76 -12.46 -8.67 4.38
C ALA A 76 -11.65 -7.60 3.62
N LYS A 77 -12.25 -6.42 3.36
CA LYS A 77 -11.59 -5.30 2.70
C LYS A 77 -10.39 -4.77 3.48
N VAL A 78 -10.53 -4.58 4.79
CA VAL A 78 -9.41 -4.17 5.64
C VAL A 78 -8.28 -5.21 5.61
N LYS A 79 -8.62 -6.50 5.55
CA LYS A 79 -7.64 -7.59 5.43
C LYS A 79 -6.90 -7.55 4.09
N GLU A 80 -7.59 -7.31 2.98
CA GLU A 80 -6.98 -7.17 1.64
C GLU A 80 -5.93 -6.06 1.58
N LEU A 81 -6.08 -5.00 2.39
CA LEU A 81 -5.10 -3.91 2.45
C LEU A 81 -3.78 -4.32 3.12
N GLY A 82 -3.74 -5.46 3.82
CA GLY A 82 -2.52 -6.00 4.43
C GLY A 82 -1.93 -5.13 5.55
N TRP A 83 -2.70 -4.19 6.12
CA TRP A 83 -2.21 -3.22 7.12
C TRP A 83 -1.85 -3.84 8.48
N LYS A 84 -2.08 -5.15 8.70
CA LYS A 84 -1.87 -5.83 9.99
C LYS A 84 -1.16 -7.19 9.95
N GLU A 85 -0.56 -7.64 8.85
CA GLU A 85 0.07 -8.98 8.83
C GLU A 85 1.43 -9.07 9.56
N ASN A 86 2.02 -7.95 10.00
CA ASN A 86 3.39 -7.92 10.56
C ASN A 86 3.51 -7.68 12.07
N ASN A 87 2.50 -8.03 12.86
CA ASN A 87 2.72 -8.24 14.28
C ASN A 87 2.36 -9.69 14.56
N GLY A 88 3.37 -10.56 14.56
CA GLY A 88 3.20 -11.97 14.91
C GLY A 88 2.33 -12.06 16.15
N ILE A 89 1.14 -12.64 15.97
CA ILE A 89 0.26 -12.97 17.08
C ILE A 89 1.08 -13.94 17.93
N ARG A 90 1.74 -13.43 18.97
CA ARG A 90 2.19 -14.27 20.06
C ARG A 90 0.89 -14.73 20.71
N THR A 91 0.51 -15.97 20.44
CA THR A 91 -0.48 -16.65 21.26
C THR A 91 0.02 -16.57 22.69
N LEU A 92 -0.57 -15.70 23.51
CA LEU A 92 -0.37 -15.71 24.96
C LEU A 92 -0.98 -17.02 25.45
N GLN A 93 -0.16 -18.07 25.54
CA GLN A 93 -0.53 -19.34 26.13
C GLN A 93 -0.33 -19.22 27.64
N ILE A 94 -1.32 -19.67 28.42
CA ILE A 94 -1.20 -19.77 29.87
C ILE A 94 -0.61 -21.15 30.16
N GLU A 95 0.59 -21.16 30.73
CA GLU A 95 1.27 -22.38 31.18
C GLU A 95 1.01 -22.57 32.68
N ASP A 96 0.78 -23.82 33.09
CA ASP A 96 0.79 -24.18 34.51
C ASP A 96 2.24 -24.20 35.06
N PRO A 97 2.45 -24.28 36.39
CA PRO A 97 3.79 -24.36 36.97
C PRO A 97 4.62 -25.58 36.54
N SER A 98 4.01 -26.56 35.88
CA SER A 98 4.67 -27.74 35.31
C SER A 98 5.03 -27.59 33.83
N GLY A 99 4.72 -26.43 33.23
CA GLY A 99 5.00 -26.11 31.83
C GLY A 99 3.98 -26.66 30.83
N LYS A 100 2.79 -27.10 31.29
CA LYS A 100 1.74 -27.60 30.40
C LYS A 100 0.80 -26.47 30.00
N ILE A 101 0.49 -26.39 28.70
CA ILE A 101 -0.45 -25.42 28.14
C ILE A 101 -1.87 -25.79 28.59
N VAL A 102 -2.54 -24.86 29.26
CA VAL A 102 -3.93 -25.03 29.69
C VAL A 102 -4.85 -24.45 28.62
N SER A 103 -5.63 -25.31 27.97
CA SER A 103 -6.72 -24.92 27.07
C SER A 103 -8.06 -25.19 27.75
N ASP A 104 -8.99 -24.25 27.67
CA ASP A 104 -10.37 -24.43 28.09
C ASP A 104 -11.10 -25.30 27.03
N GLN A 105 -10.96 -26.62 27.16
CA GLN A 105 -11.76 -27.59 26.40
C GLN A 105 -12.51 -28.46 27.39
N ASN A 106 -13.83 -28.25 27.44
CA ASN A 106 -14.81 -29.18 28.02
C ASN A 106 -14.75 -30.55 27.36
#